data_AF-A0AA36HK32-F1
#
_entry.id   AF-A0AA36HK32-F1
#
_cell.length_a   1.000
_cell.length_b   1.000
_cell.length_c   1.000
_cell.angle_alpha   90.00
_cell.angle_beta   90.00
_cell.angle_gamma   90.00
#
_symmetry.space_group_name_H-M   'P 1'
#
loop_
_entity.id
_entity.type
_entity.pdbx_description
1 polymer ?
#
loop_
_entity_poly.entity_id
_entity_poly.type
_entity_poly.pdbx_seq_one_letter_code
_entity_poly.pdbx_strand_id
1 'polypeptide(L)'
;MILPMPSMGPMGGPPTAYALARRPWVYFVLSLQCVCCVARAVIFLDIMGAFLMAIMIGVGYCAIREEFNVQLLCYWGLMCLINGSFDLVKLIDVLVKTRMPLFSQQAPAEYNIANGLALMIPVSTLMGVPLTWWIYKDFMNGGDALPGPGAAYREGEVRHTEASSLLPGGGTTQTFTAFEGQGRRLGSG
;
A
#
# COMPACT_ATOMS: atom_id res chain seq x y z
N MET A 1 -22.42 7.93 3.92
CA MET A 1 -21.14 8.24 3.26
C MET A 1 -21.15 9.74 2.96
N ILE A 2 -20.46 10.58 3.77
CA ILE A 2 -20.49 12.06 3.64
C ILE A 2 -19.15 12.66 3.20
N LEU A 3 -18.09 11.86 3.13
CA LEU A 3 -16.81 12.29 2.57
C LEU A 3 -16.67 11.72 1.16
N PRO A 4 -16.79 12.53 0.09
CA PRO A 4 -16.42 12.10 -1.26
C PRO A 4 -14.91 11.84 -1.23
N MET A 5 -14.52 10.57 -1.18
CA MET A 5 -13.13 10.23 -1.41
C MET A 5 -12.83 10.48 -2.88
N PRO A 6 -11.72 11.16 -3.22
CA PRO A 6 -11.34 11.37 -4.61
C PRO A 6 -11.31 10.01 -5.32
N SER A 7 -11.89 9.95 -6.52
CA SER A 7 -11.76 8.76 -7.36
C SER A 7 -10.28 8.55 -7.62
N MET A 8 -9.68 7.57 -6.94
CA MET A 8 -8.36 7.11 -7.31
C MET A 8 -8.51 6.66 -8.76
N GLY A 9 -7.88 7.39 -9.68
CA GLY A 9 -7.86 7.01 -11.09
C GLY A 9 -7.41 5.56 -11.22
N PRO A 10 -7.78 4.86 -12.29
CA PRO A 10 -7.44 3.45 -12.46
C PRO A 10 -5.92 3.27 -12.33
N MET A 11 -5.45 2.81 -11.17
CA MET A 11 -4.05 2.45 -10.91
C MET A 11 -3.74 1.08 -11.53
N GLY A 12 -4.34 0.78 -12.69
CA GLY A 12 -4.19 -0.49 -13.42
C GLY A 12 -2.96 -0.51 -14.32
N GLY A 13 -1.84 0.05 -13.83
CA GLY A 13 -0.56 0.04 -14.54
C GLY A 13 0.31 -1.15 -14.13
N PRO A 14 1.25 -1.60 -14.99
CA PRO A 14 2.24 -2.60 -14.61
C PRO A 14 3.06 -2.11 -13.40
N PRO A 15 3.53 -3.02 -12.53
CA PRO A 15 4.32 -2.65 -11.35
C PRO A 15 5.63 -1.97 -11.76
N THR A 16 6.03 -0.95 -10.99
CA THR A 16 7.32 -0.26 -11.20
C THR A 16 8.49 -1.20 -10.88
N ALA A 17 9.66 -0.95 -11.48
CA ALA A 17 10.88 -1.71 -11.17
C ALA A 17 11.23 -1.65 -9.66
N TYR A 18 10.95 -0.52 -9.01
CA TYR A 18 11.13 -0.36 -7.57
C TYR A 18 10.19 -1.26 -6.76
N ALA A 19 8.90 -1.33 -7.14
CA ALA A 19 7.94 -2.22 -6.48
C ALA A 19 8.39 -3.69 -6.56
N LEU A 20 8.90 -4.12 -7.73
CA LEU A 20 9.45 -5.46 -7.93
C LEU A 20 10.71 -5.71 -7.09
N ALA A 21 11.61 -4.73 -6.98
CA ALA A 21 12.79 -4.83 -6.12
C ALA A 21 12.44 -4.96 -4.62
N ARG A 22 11.27 -4.44 -4.21
CA ARG A 22 10.75 -4.53 -2.84
C ARG A 22 9.86 -5.75 -2.57
N ARG A 23 9.58 -6.57 -3.58
CA ARG A 23 8.86 -7.84 -3.45
C ARG A 23 9.32 -8.74 -2.28
N PRO A 24 10.61 -9.02 -2.06
CA PRO A 24 11.04 -9.87 -0.94
C PRO A 24 10.70 -9.25 0.42
N TRP A 25 10.69 -7.93 0.54
CA TRP A 25 10.30 -7.24 1.77
C TRP A 25 8.81 -7.40 2.07
N VAL A 26 7.96 -7.33 1.05
CA VAL A 26 6.52 -7.57 1.21
C VAL A 26 6.27 -9.01 1.68
N TYR A 27 6.92 -10.00 1.06
CA TYR A 27 6.85 -11.40 1.51
C TYR A 27 7.34 -11.59 2.94
N PHE A 28 8.45 -10.95 3.31
CA PHE A 28 8.98 -11.01 4.67
C PHE A 28 7.96 -10.48 5.69
N VAL A 29 7.38 -9.30 5.44
CA VAL A 29 6.36 -8.72 6.33
C VAL A 29 5.11 -9.59 6.41
N LEU A 30 4.61 -10.12 5.29
CA LEU A 30 3.47 -11.05 5.28
C LEU A 30 3.75 -12.34 6.05
N SER A 31 4.96 -12.88 5.93
CA SER A 31 5.36 -14.09 6.68
C SER A 31 5.40 -13.82 8.18
N LEU A 32 5.93 -12.67 8.59
CA LEU A 32 5.96 -12.23 9.98
C LEU A 32 4.53 -12.04 10.52
N GLN A 33 3.65 -11.39 9.75
CA GLN A 33 2.24 -11.23 10.08
C GLN A 33 1.54 -12.58 10.22
N CYS A 34 1.84 -13.57 9.38
CA CYS A 34 1.28 -14.92 9.49
C CYS A 34 1.67 -15.61 10.80
N VAL A 35 2.95 -15.55 11.18
CA VAL A 35 3.43 -16.07 12.47
C VAL A 35 2.76 -15.36 13.64
N CYS A 36 2.69 -14.02 13.60
CA CYS A 36 2.00 -13.23 14.62
C CYS A 36 0.50 -13.54 14.70
N CYS A 37 -0.16 -13.80 13.57
CA CYS A 37 -1.57 -14.18 13.50
C CYS A 37 -1.83 -15.52 14.20
N VAL A 38 -0.99 -16.53 13.94
CA VAL A 38 -1.07 -17.83 14.61
C VAL A 38 -0.79 -17.70 16.11
N ALA A 39 0.27 -16.97 16.47
CA ALA A 39 0.60 -16.71 17.87
C ALA A 39 -0.56 -16.01 18.60
N ARG A 40 -1.21 -15.04 17.95
CA ARG A 40 -2.38 -14.35 18.48
C ARG A 40 -3.57 -15.27 18.72
N ALA A 41 -3.86 -16.15 17.75
CA ALA A 41 -4.97 -17.09 17.85
C ALA A 41 -4.75 -18.14 18.96
N VAL A 42 -3.53 -18.66 19.09
CA VAL A 42 -3.23 -19.77 20.01
C VAL A 42 -2.88 -19.29 21.43
N ILE A 43 -2.06 -18.25 21.57
CA ILE A 43 -1.52 -17.82 22.87
C ILE A 43 -2.46 -16.81 23.55
N PHE A 44 -2.97 -15.83 22.79
CA PHE A 44 -3.82 -14.77 23.35
C PHE A 44 -5.32 -15.09 23.26
N LEU A 45 -5.70 -16.14 22.52
CA LEU A 45 -7.09 -16.53 22.26
C LEU A 45 -7.96 -15.36 21.71
N ASP A 46 -7.34 -14.35 21.09
CA ASP A 46 -8.01 -13.19 20.48
C ASP A 46 -8.46 -13.55 19.06
N ILE A 47 -9.55 -14.33 18.97
CA ILE A 47 -10.10 -14.87 17.71
C ILE A 47 -10.51 -13.74 16.77
N MET A 48 -11.14 -12.69 17.28
CA MET A 48 -11.60 -11.56 16.45
C MET A 48 -10.41 -10.79 15.86
N GLY A 49 -9.38 -10.51 16.65
CA GLY A 49 -8.17 -9.86 16.17
C GLY A 49 -7.41 -10.74 15.16
N ALA A 50 -7.31 -12.05 15.42
CA ALA A 50 -6.68 -12.99 14.49
C ALA A 50 -7.44 -13.10 13.17
N PHE A 51 -8.77 -13.08 13.20
CA PHE A 51 -9.60 -13.12 11.99
C PHE A 51 -9.41 -11.88 11.11
N LEU A 52 -9.43 -10.67 11.69
CA LEU A 52 -9.16 -9.44 10.94
C LEU A 52 -7.75 -9.42 10.35
N MET A 53 -6.77 -9.90 11.13
CA MET A 53 -5.39 -10.04 10.66
C MET A 53 -5.26 -11.06 9.53
N ALA A 54 -6.02 -12.16 9.56
CA ALA A 54 -6.05 -13.15 8.49
C ALA A 54 -6.63 -12.59 7.18
N ILE A 55 -7.71 -11.80 7.25
CA ILE A 55 -8.26 -11.10 6.07
C ILE A 55 -7.21 -10.15 5.49
N MET A 56 -6.55 -9.37 6.34
CA MET A 56 -5.49 -8.46 5.92
C MET A 56 -4.35 -9.20 5.20
N ILE A 57 -3.88 -10.32 5.74
CA ILE A 57 -2.88 -11.18 5.09
C ILE A 57 -3.40 -11.71 3.74
N GLY A 58 -4.67 -12.09 3.67
CA GLY A 58 -5.33 -12.52 2.43
C GLY A 58 -5.30 -11.44 1.34
N VAL A 59 -5.62 -10.19 1.68
CA VAL A 59 -5.54 -9.06 0.75
C VAL A 59 -4.09 -8.83 0.28
N GLY A 60 -3.11 -8.87 1.20
CA GLY A 60 -1.70 -8.74 0.84
C GLY A 60 -1.21 -9.90 -0.06
N TYR A 61 -1.70 -11.12 0.16
CA TYR A 61 -1.41 -12.26 -0.68
C TYR A 61 -2.04 -12.13 -2.08
N CYS A 62 -3.27 -11.65 -2.18
CA CYS A 62 -3.91 -11.34 -3.48
C CYS A 62 -3.12 -10.28 -4.25
N ALA A 63 -2.63 -9.23 -3.57
CA ALA A 63 -1.78 -8.20 -4.20
C ALA A 63 -0.51 -8.79 -4.84
N ILE A 64 0.10 -9.79 -4.20
CA ILE A 64 1.27 -10.48 -4.73
C ILE A 64 0.92 -11.40 -5.91
N ARG A 65 -0.25 -12.05 -5.87
CA ARG A 65 -0.70 -12.93 -6.96
C ARG A 65 -1.07 -12.18 -8.23
N GLU A 66 -1.66 -10.99 -8.11
CA GLU A 66 -2.05 -10.12 -9.21
C GLU A 66 -0.89 -9.21 -9.66
N GLU A 67 0.28 -9.80 -9.95
CA GLU A 67 1.43 -9.08 -10.52
C GLU A 67 1.83 -7.79 -9.76
N PHE A 68 1.74 -7.79 -8.42
CA PHE A 68 2.06 -6.60 -7.61
C PHE A 68 1.14 -5.39 -7.89
N ASN A 69 -0.17 -5.64 -7.99
CA ASN A 69 -1.17 -4.59 -8.09
C ASN A 69 -1.06 -3.58 -6.92
N VAL A 70 -0.60 -2.36 -7.24
CA VAL A 70 -0.33 -1.28 -6.28
C VAL A 70 -1.60 -0.89 -5.51
N GLN A 71 -2.77 -0.96 -6.15
CA GLN A 71 -4.03 -0.63 -5.50
C GLN A 71 -4.37 -1.61 -4.36
N LEU A 72 -4.24 -2.92 -4.62
CA LEU A 72 -4.42 -3.93 -3.57
C LEU A 72 -3.38 -3.78 -2.46
N LEU A 73 -2.15 -3.40 -2.83
CA LEU A 73 -1.09 -3.15 -1.87
C LEU A 73 -1.39 -1.94 -0.98
N CYS A 74 -1.96 -0.87 -1.53
CA CYS A 74 -2.44 0.28 -0.76
C CYS A 74 -3.59 -0.09 0.19
N TYR A 75 -4.54 -0.94 -0.26
CA TYR A 75 -5.60 -1.45 0.63
C TYR A 75 -5.01 -2.30 1.77
N TRP A 76 -4.06 -3.18 1.48
CA TRP A 76 -3.33 -3.93 2.49
C TRP A 76 -2.60 -3.01 3.49
N GLY A 77 -1.91 -1.96 3.00
CA GLY A 77 -1.25 -0.97 3.84
C GLY A 77 -2.19 -0.16 4.73
N LEU A 78 -3.35 0.23 4.22
CA LEU A 78 -4.39 0.92 5.01
C LEU A 78 -4.98 -0.01 6.08
N MET A 79 -5.25 -1.27 5.73
CA MET A 79 -5.70 -2.28 6.70
C MET A 79 -4.64 -2.53 7.78
N CYS A 80 -3.35 -2.56 7.41
CA CYS A 80 -2.23 -2.63 8.35
C CYS A 80 -2.21 -1.44 9.31
N LEU A 81 -2.47 -0.22 8.83
CA LEU A 81 -2.52 0.98 9.66
C LEU A 81 -3.68 0.91 10.66
N ILE A 82 -4.89 0.62 10.18
CA ILE A 82 -6.08 0.56 11.03
C ILE A 82 -5.94 -0.56 12.06
N ASN A 83 -5.62 -1.78 11.62
CA ASN A 83 -5.49 -2.92 12.52
C ASN A 83 -4.32 -2.75 13.50
N GLY A 84 -3.16 -2.29 13.00
CA GLY A 84 -1.99 -2.01 13.83
C GLY A 84 -2.23 -0.91 14.86
N SER A 85 -3.06 0.10 14.54
CA SER A 85 -3.44 1.14 15.52
C SER A 85 -4.32 0.59 16.65
N PHE A 86 -5.28 -0.28 16.35
CA PHE A 86 -6.09 -0.93 17.40
C PHE A 86 -5.25 -1.85 18.28
N ASP A 87 -4.32 -2.58 17.68
CA ASP A 87 -3.38 -3.42 18.41
C ASP A 87 -2.43 -2.62 19.28
N LEU A 88 -1.99 -1.46 18.81
CA LEU A 88 -1.16 -0.54 19.59
C LEU A 88 -1.94 0.03 20.79
N VAL A 89 -3.21 0.39 20.61
CA VAL A 89 -4.06 0.84 21.73
C VAL A 89 -4.25 -0.27 22.76
N LYS A 90 -4.50 -1.52 22.32
CA LYS A 90 -4.56 -2.69 23.22
C LYS A 90 -3.25 -2.90 23.98
N LEU A 91 -2.11 -2.77 23.31
CA LEU A 91 -0.80 -2.87 23.94
C LEU A 91 -0.61 -1.78 25.00
N ILE A 92 -0.95 -0.53 24.68
CA ILE A 92 -0.87 0.59 25.63
C ILE A 92 -1.80 0.37 26.83
N ASP A 93 -3.02 -0.12 26.62
CA ASP A 93 -3.96 -0.43 27.70
C ASP A 93 -3.39 -1.48 28.67
N VAL A 94 -2.79 -2.54 28.13
CA VAL A 94 -2.10 -3.57 28.94
C VAL A 94 -0.91 -2.96 29.69
N LEU A 95 -0.11 -2.12 29.03
CA LEU A 95 1.04 -1.46 29.63
C LEU A 95 0.66 -0.54 30.80
N VAL A 96 -0.43 0.20 30.68
CA VAL A 96 -0.88 1.14 31.71
C VAL A 96 -1.53 0.41 32.89
N LYS A 97 -2.27 -0.66 32.64
CA LYS A 97 -2.95 -1.44 33.70
C LYS A 97 -2.02 -2.40 34.43
N THR A 98 -0.96 -2.87 33.78
CA THR A 98 -0.02 -3.83 34.37
C THR A 98 1.04 -3.09 35.17
N ARG A 99 1.08 -3.31 36.49
CA ARG A 99 2.11 -2.72 37.38
C ARG A 99 3.48 -3.40 37.28
N MET A 100 3.58 -4.51 36.55
CA MET A 100 4.83 -5.24 36.34
C MET A 100 5.55 -4.72 35.09
N PRO A 101 6.89 -4.72 35.07
CA PRO A 101 7.63 -4.34 33.88
C PRO A 101 7.36 -5.32 32.72
N LEU A 102 7.49 -4.82 31.48
CA LEU A 102 7.33 -5.59 30.24
C LEU A 102 8.21 -6.85 30.20
N PHE A 103 9.45 -6.71 30.67
CA PHE A 103 10.39 -7.82 30.76
C PHE A 103 10.95 -7.86 32.17
N SER A 104 10.87 -9.03 32.80
CA SER A 104 11.44 -9.27 34.13
C SER A 104 12.21 -10.56 34.11
N GLN A 105 13.47 -10.53 34.57
CA GLN A 105 14.28 -11.73 34.74
C GLN A 105 13.77 -12.64 35.87
N GLN A 106 12.96 -12.08 36.78
CA GLN A 106 12.36 -12.82 37.90
C GLN A 106 11.05 -13.49 37.50
N ALA A 107 10.47 -13.12 36.36
CA ALA A 107 9.23 -13.70 35.85
C ALA A 107 9.51 -14.98 35.04
N PRO A 108 8.54 -15.91 34.98
CA PRO A 108 8.66 -17.10 34.15
C PRO A 108 8.87 -16.72 32.67
N ALA A 109 9.64 -17.53 31.94
CA ALA A 109 9.98 -17.25 30.54
C ALA A 109 8.74 -17.04 29.64
N GLU A 110 7.66 -17.76 29.92
CA GLU A 110 6.36 -17.62 29.23
C GLU A 110 5.81 -16.19 29.28
N TYR A 111 5.98 -15.49 30.41
CA TYR A 111 5.56 -14.10 30.56
C TYR A 111 6.34 -13.17 29.64
N ASN A 112 7.67 -13.32 29.60
CA ASN A 112 8.53 -12.51 28.72
C ASN A 112 8.24 -12.80 27.24
N ILE A 113 7.97 -14.06 26.88
CA ILE A 113 7.59 -14.45 25.51
C ILE A 113 6.24 -13.84 25.14
N ALA A 114 5.24 -13.92 26.01
CA ALA A 114 3.93 -13.32 25.79
C ALA A 114 4.05 -11.80 25.58
N ASN A 115 4.79 -11.08 26.44
CA ASN A 115 4.98 -9.64 26.27
C ASN A 115 5.78 -9.29 25.01
N GLY A 116 6.77 -10.13 24.65
CA GLY A 116 7.49 -10.01 23.38
C GLY A 116 6.56 -10.14 22.18
N LEU A 117 5.67 -11.14 22.18
CA LEU A 117 4.66 -11.33 21.13
C LEU A 117 3.64 -10.20 21.09
N ALA A 118 3.18 -9.73 22.25
CA ALA A 118 2.24 -8.60 22.36
C ALA A 118 2.84 -7.32 21.75
N LEU A 119 4.15 -7.12 21.86
CA LEU A 119 4.87 -6.02 21.21
C LEU A 119 5.09 -6.27 19.71
N MET A 120 5.45 -7.49 19.34
CA MET A 120 5.74 -7.86 17.94
C MET A 120 4.51 -7.79 17.02
N ILE A 121 3.30 -8.05 17.52
CA ILE A 121 2.05 -7.98 16.74
C ILE A 121 1.83 -6.57 16.15
N PRO A 122 1.70 -5.48 16.94
CA PRO A 122 1.50 -4.14 16.38
C PRO A 122 2.70 -3.67 15.56
N VAL A 123 3.93 -4.06 15.91
CA VAL A 123 5.12 -3.71 15.11
C VAL A 123 5.08 -4.36 13.73
N SER A 124 4.81 -5.66 13.65
CA SER A 124 4.75 -6.41 12.38
C SER A 124 3.62 -5.93 11.45
N THR A 125 2.48 -5.55 12.02
CA THR A 125 1.36 -4.97 11.26
C THR A 125 1.72 -3.59 10.74
N LEU A 126 2.22 -2.69 11.60
CA LEU A 126 2.56 -1.32 11.22
C LEU A 126 3.75 -1.24 10.24
N MET A 127 4.65 -2.22 10.20
CA MET A 127 5.72 -2.30 9.19
C MET A 127 5.20 -2.32 7.74
N GLY A 128 3.97 -2.78 7.50
CA GLY A 128 3.35 -2.72 6.17
C GLY A 128 3.08 -1.29 5.69
N VAL A 129 2.84 -0.34 6.60
CA VAL A 129 2.47 1.04 6.27
C VAL A 129 3.59 1.80 5.53
N PRO A 130 4.83 1.92 6.07
CA PRO A 130 5.89 2.63 5.36
C PRO A 130 6.28 1.94 4.05
N LEU A 131 6.21 0.60 4.00
CA LEU A 131 6.54 -0.17 2.81
C LEU A 131 5.57 0.14 1.65
N THR A 132 4.27 0.11 1.93
CA THR A 132 3.22 0.43 0.96
C THR A 132 3.24 1.91 0.56
N TRP A 133 3.50 2.81 1.51
CA TRP A 133 3.67 4.24 1.24
C TRP A 133 4.82 4.52 0.26
N TRP A 134 5.99 3.90 0.44
CA TRP A 134 7.12 4.10 -0.46
C TRP A 134 6.85 3.57 -1.87
N ILE A 135 6.20 2.41 -1.98
CA ILE A 135 5.78 1.84 -3.28
C ILE A 135 4.76 2.75 -3.96
N TYR A 136 3.77 3.24 -3.21
CA TYR A 136 2.78 4.19 -3.73
C TYR A 136 3.43 5.50 -4.19
N LYS A 137 4.35 6.06 -3.40
CA LYS A 137 5.07 7.29 -3.75
C LYS A 137 5.89 7.12 -5.04
N ASP A 138 6.57 5.99 -5.19
CA ASP A 138 7.31 5.66 -6.41
C ASP A 138 6.39 5.56 -7.63
N PHE A 139 5.25 4.88 -7.48
CA PHE A 139 4.23 4.79 -8.53
C PHE A 139 3.68 6.16 -8.96
N MET A 140 3.39 7.04 -7.99
CA MET A 140 2.89 8.40 -8.25
C MET A 140 3.92 9.32 -8.90
N ASN A 141 5.20 9.12 -8.62
CA ASN A 141 6.29 9.88 -9.23
C ASN A 141 6.61 9.42 -10.66
N GLY A 142 5.86 8.44 -11.20
CA GLY A 142 6.12 7.88 -12.52
C GLY A 142 7.41 7.07 -12.57
N GLY A 143 7.81 6.46 -11.45
CA GLY A 143 9.01 5.62 -11.37
C GLY A 143 9.05 4.63 -12.53
N ASP A 144 10.27 4.35 -13.03
CA ASP A 144 10.54 3.63 -14.29
C ASP A 144 9.58 2.46 -14.50
N ALA A 145 8.46 2.75 -15.16
CA ALA A 145 7.47 1.76 -15.49
C ALA A 145 8.15 0.86 -16.51
N LEU A 146 8.29 -0.43 -16.19
CA LEU A 146 8.88 -1.36 -17.15
C LEU A 146 8.06 -1.28 -18.45
N PRO A 147 8.72 -1.22 -19.62
CA PRO A 147 8.04 -1.16 -20.91
C PRO A 147 7.25 -2.46 -21.10
N GLY A 148 5.99 -2.45 -20.67
CA GLY A 148 5.04 -3.52 -20.93
C GLY A 148 4.59 -3.51 -22.39
N PRO A 149 4.08 -4.63 -22.94
CA PRO A 149 3.61 -4.72 -24.33
C PRO A 149 2.49 -3.74 -24.73
N GLY A 150 1.93 -2.98 -23.77
CA GLY A 150 0.93 -1.93 -24.00
C GLY A 150 1.38 -0.51 -23.62
N ALA A 151 2.67 -0.28 -23.33
CA ALA A 151 3.19 1.02 -22.89
C ALA A 151 3.12 2.14 -23.95
N ALA A 152 2.75 1.81 -25.20
CA ALA A 152 2.59 2.77 -26.28
C ALA A 152 1.35 3.69 -26.15
N TYR A 153 0.45 3.44 -25.19
CA TYR A 153 -0.75 4.28 -24.96
C TYR A 153 -0.67 5.19 -23.73
N ARG A 154 0.52 5.49 -23.22
CA ARG A 154 0.69 6.58 -22.23
C ARG A 154 1.02 7.89 -22.95
N GLU A 155 0.21 8.22 -23.95
CA GLU A 155 0.22 9.53 -24.61
C GLU A 155 -0.70 10.45 -23.81
N GLY A 156 -0.09 11.40 -23.09
CA GLY A 156 -0.83 12.40 -22.31
C GLY A 156 -0.36 12.53 -20.86
N GLU A 157 0.94 12.79 -20.66
CA GLU A 157 1.40 13.50 -19.46
C GLU A 157 0.82 14.93 -19.49
N VAL A 158 -0.47 15.05 -19.19
CA VAL A 158 -1.05 16.32 -18.74
C VAL A 158 -0.53 16.50 -17.32
N ARG A 159 0.65 17.12 -17.21
CA ARG A 159 1.09 17.77 -15.97
C ARG A 159 -0.02 18.71 -15.54
N HIS A 160 -0.87 18.27 -14.62
CA HIS A 160 -1.74 19.15 -13.85
C HIS A 160 -0.87 20.00 -12.93
N THR A 161 -0.23 21.01 -13.52
CA THR A 161 0.12 22.25 -12.82
C THR A 161 -1.16 23.07 -12.76
N GLU A 162 -2.18 22.59 -12.03
CA GLU A 162 -3.44 23.31 -11.79
C GLU A 162 -3.29 24.34 -10.67
N ALA A 163 -2.16 25.06 -10.66
CA ALA A 163 -2.11 26.40 -10.09
C ALA A 163 -2.44 27.43 -11.20
N SER A 164 -3.41 27.12 -12.05
CA SER A 164 -3.83 27.99 -13.15
C SER A 164 -4.88 28.97 -12.63
N SER A 165 -4.38 30.08 -12.12
CA SER A 165 -4.97 31.42 -12.11
C SER A 165 -6.50 31.54 -12.12
N LEU A 166 -7.04 31.89 -10.95
CA LEU A 166 -8.30 32.61 -10.67
C LEU A 166 -8.55 33.92 -11.46
N LEU A 167 -7.86 34.20 -12.56
CA LEU A 167 -7.90 35.50 -13.23
C LEU A 167 -8.76 35.45 -14.50
N PRO A 168 -9.86 36.21 -14.56
CA PRO A 168 -10.61 36.40 -15.79
C PRO A 168 -9.89 37.45 -16.64
N GLY A 169 -9.10 37.01 -17.62
CA GLY A 169 -8.45 37.97 -18.52
C GLY A 169 -7.64 37.33 -19.64
N GLY A 170 -8.14 37.45 -20.87
CA GLY A 170 -7.34 37.37 -22.09
C GLY A 170 -7.46 36.06 -22.85
N GLY A 171 -8.34 36.06 -23.86
CA GLY A 171 -8.47 34.95 -24.80
C GLY A 171 -7.15 34.62 -25.49
N THR A 172 -6.79 33.35 -25.47
CA THR A 172 -5.85 32.76 -26.42
C THR A 172 -6.56 31.60 -27.09
N THR A 173 -7.01 31.86 -28.30
CA THR A 173 -7.60 30.89 -29.22
C THR A 173 -6.64 29.71 -29.35
N GLN A 174 -7.04 28.53 -28.85
CA GLN A 174 -6.29 27.31 -29.13
C GLN A 174 -6.51 26.94 -30.59
N THR A 175 -5.49 27.23 -31.41
CA THR A 175 -5.44 26.87 -32.82
C THR A 175 -5.35 25.35 -32.92
N PHE A 176 -6.45 24.71 -33.31
CA PHE A 176 -6.47 23.30 -33.70
C PHE A 176 -5.60 23.11 -34.95
N THR A 177 -4.43 22.49 -34.81
CA THR A 177 -3.60 22.09 -35.95
C THR A 177 -4.14 20.77 -36.49
N ALA A 178 -4.96 20.84 -37.54
CA ALA A 178 -5.42 19.65 -38.25
C ALA A 178 -4.22 18.92 -38.88
N PHE A 179 -4.28 17.59 -38.95
CA PHE A 179 -3.25 16.74 -39.55
C PHE A 179 -2.90 17.18 -40.99
N GLU A 180 -1.75 17.86 -41.17
CA GLU A 180 -1.13 18.16 -42.48
C GLU A 180 -0.33 16.95 -43.01
N GLY A 181 -0.92 15.76 -42.96
CA GLY A 181 -0.32 14.56 -43.56
C GLY A 181 -0.60 14.54 -45.06
N GLN A 182 0.43 14.74 -45.89
CA GLN A 182 0.32 14.63 -47.34
C GLN A 182 -0.07 13.19 -47.72
N GLY A 183 -1.33 12.99 -48.15
CA GLY A 183 -1.89 11.67 -48.45
C GLY A 183 -1.12 10.93 -49.53
N ARG A 184 -0.35 9.91 -49.14
CA ARG A 184 0.43 9.07 -50.05
C ARG A 184 -0.48 8.00 -50.66
N ARG A 185 -0.84 8.15 -51.94
CA ARG A 185 -1.64 7.15 -52.67
C ARG A 185 -0.76 5.95 -53.02
N LEU A 186 -1.11 4.78 -52.49
CA LEU A 186 -0.60 3.48 -52.94
C LEU A 186 -1.28 3.13 -54.26
N GLY A 187 -0.60 3.33 -55.39
CA GLY A 187 -1.16 2.90 -56.68
C GLY A 187 -0.58 3.48 -57.97
N SER A 188 0.60 4.09 -57.97
CA SER A 188 1.31 4.41 -59.23
C SER A 188 2.44 3.41 -59.46
N GLY A 189 2.07 2.27 -60.02
CA GLY A 189 2.96 1.25 -60.58
C GLY A 189 2.25 0.61 -61.77
#